data_AF-A0A8H3XAY7-F1
#
_entry.id   AF-A0A8H3XAY7-F1
#
_cell.length_a   1.000
_cell.length_b   1.000
_cell.length_c   1.000
_cell.angle_alpha   90.00
_cell.angle_beta   90.00
_cell.angle_gamma   90.00
#
_symmetry.space_group_name_H-M   'P 1'
#
loop_
_entity.id
_entity.type
_entity.pdbx_description
1 polymer ?
#
loop_
_entity_poly.entity_id
_entity_poly.type
_entity_poly.pdbx_seq_one_letter_code
_entity_poly.pdbx_strand_id
1 'polypeptide(L)'
;MSYNNSVSEKDQSAFPTITVLDVSEEKRNEDNKAAQRNCCGCITEQVGVVIILSFYFFYGLLNTLSSLSSLASSDYNLRDKIILIISAVLYIVMTAIGVTGTIAIRKGNIVLLRRLSIALWIFTVTIFKFNIAVYITEVVFKDEYVQACLSAQKDTENQGFDASNWDCKDFITAILVRDALKIAIFSTLSFYFAHVIKRYSRRINTEPKYKYYNNDNQRTPTYMVYETRPPTAHDWIPPPTYTVKTSPVQDSAQESNEKA
;
A
#
# COMPACT_ATOMS: atom_id res chain seq x y z
N MET A 1 52.57 -29.16 -47.21
CA MET A 1 51.70 -28.13 -47.82
C MET A 1 50.94 -27.46 -46.71
N SER A 2 51.36 -26.25 -46.34
CA SER A 2 50.80 -25.45 -45.25
C SER A 2 50.15 -24.22 -45.88
N TYR A 3 48.85 -24.02 -45.67
CA TYR A 3 48.16 -22.80 -46.10
C TYR A 3 48.35 -21.74 -45.02
N ASN A 4 49.23 -20.77 -45.29
CA ASN A 4 49.30 -19.53 -44.54
C ASN A 4 48.13 -18.64 -44.97
N ASN A 5 47.09 -18.56 -44.15
CA ASN A 5 46.12 -17.47 -44.23
C ASN A 5 46.59 -16.34 -43.30
N SER A 6 47.35 -15.38 -43.85
CA SER A 6 47.55 -14.08 -43.23
C SER A 6 46.24 -13.30 -43.29
N VAL A 7 45.47 -13.35 -42.20
CA VAL A 7 44.35 -12.43 -42.00
C VAL A 7 44.92 -11.04 -41.75
N SER A 8 44.70 -10.15 -42.71
CA SER A 8 45.03 -8.72 -42.62
C SER A 8 44.26 -8.06 -41.47
N GLU A 9 44.99 -7.49 -40.51
CA GLU A 9 44.49 -6.79 -39.32
C GLU A 9 44.06 -5.34 -39.63
N LYS A 10 43.35 -5.14 -40.74
CA LYS A 10 42.80 -3.86 -41.16
C LYS A 10 41.46 -4.09 -41.86
N ASP A 11 40.40 -4.19 -41.07
CA ASP A 11 38.99 -3.87 -41.41
C ASP A 11 38.01 -4.45 -40.38
N GLN A 12 38.26 -4.22 -39.07
CA GLN A 12 37.33 -4.57 -38.00
C GLN A 12 36.41 -3.42 -37.55
N SER A 13 36.42 -2.27 -38.23
CA SER A 13 35.73 -1.06 -37.74
C SER A 13 34.29 -0.86 -38.26
N ALA A 14 33.62 -1.87 -38.81
CA ALA A 14 32.31 -1.67 -39.44
C ALA A 14 31.22 -2.70 -39.10
N PHE A 15 31.41 -3.54 -38.07
CA PHE A 15 30.31 -4.36 -37.56
C PHE A 15 29.79 -3.77 -36.25
N PRO A 16 28.51 -3.35 -36.17
CA PRO A 16 27.94 -2.91 -34.92
C PRO A 16 27.99 -4.08 -33.93
N THR A 17 28.73 -3.90 -32.83
CA THR A 17 28.72 -4.87 -31.73
C THR A 17 27.33 -4.85 -31.09
N ILE A 18 26.51 -5.83 -31.43
CA ILE A 18 25.20 -6.05 -30.80
C ILE A 18 25.47 -6.67 -29.43
N THR A 19 25.37 -5.87 -28.38
CA THR A 19 25.36 -6.38 -27.00
C THR A 19 23.93 -6.78 -26.66
N VAL A 20 23.63 -8.08 -26.77
CA VAL A 20 22.38 -8.65 -26.23
C VAL A 20 22.55 -8.73 -24.72
N LEU A 21 21.94 -7.79 -24.00
CA LEU A 21 21.79 -7.89 -22.56
C LEU A 21 20.76 -8.99 -22.27
N ASP A 22 21.22 -10.11 -21.72
CA ASP A 22 20.34 -11.15 -21.22
C ASP A 22 19.62 -10.64 -19.96
N VAL A 23 18.41 -10.12 -20.15
CA VAL A 23 17.57 -9.52 -19.10
C VAL A 23 17.19 -10.57 -18.03
N SER A 24 17.40 -11.86 -18.29
CA SER A 24 17.16 -12.92 -17.30
C SER A 24 18.12 -12.85 -16.12
N GLU A 25 19.39 -12.48 -16.33
CA GLU A 25 20.37 -12.30 -15.26
C GLU A 25 20.13 -11.00 -14.48
N GLU A 26 19.70 -9.93 -15.16
CA GLU A 26 19.40 -8.65 -14.52
C GLU A 26 18.15 -8.72 -13.64
N LYS A 27 17.10 -9.43 -14.08
CA LYS A 27 15.91 -9.69 -13.26
C LYS A 27 16.22 -10.56 -12.04
N ARG A 28 17.10 -11.57 -12.19
CA ARG A 28 17.55 -12.42 -11.07
C ARG A 28 18.46 -11.66 -10.10
N ASN A 29 19.28 -10.73 -10.60
CA ASN A 29 20.10 -9.84 -9.79
C ASN A 29 19.30 -8.70 -9.14
N GLU A 30 18.19 -8.25 -9.72
CA GLU A 30 17.28 -7.28 -9.12
C GLU A 30 16.37 -7.89 -8.07
N ASP A 31 15.87 -9.10 -8.26
CA ASP A 31 15.19 -9.88 -7.21
C ASP A 31 16.16 -10.11 -6.03
N ASN A 32 17.44 -10.39 -6.31
CA ASN A 32 18.48 -10.50 -5.30
C ASN A 32 18.92 -9.15 -4.70
N LYS A 33 18.88 -8.02 -5.43
CA LYS A 33 19.20 -6.67 -4.90
C LYS A 33 18.04 -6.06 -4.10
N ALA A 34 16.79 -6.36 -4.46
CA ALA A 34 15.62 -6.10 -3.65
C ALA A 34 15.63 -6.95 -2.37
N ALA A 35 16.17 -8.18 -2.44
CA ALA A 35 16.45 -9.00 -1.25
C ALA A 35 17.65 -8.48 -0.43
N GLN A 36 18.71 -7.95 -1.05
CA GLN A 36 19.94 -7.48 -0.39
C GLN A 36 19.87 -6.08 0.23
N ARG A 37 18.81 -5.29 -0.04
CA ARG A 37 18.54 -4.02 0.67
C ARG A 37 17.52 -4.15 1.79
N ASN A 38 17.17 -5.37 2.18
CA ASN A 38 16.45 -5.61 3.42
C ASN A 38 17.48 -5.65 4.54
N CYS A 39 17.53 -4.59 5.37
CA CYS A 39 18.12 -4.73 6.70
C CYS A 39 17.49 -5.99 7.35
N CYS A 40 18.32 -6.96 7.77
CA CYS A 40 17.86 -8.13 8.53
C CYS A 40 17.12 -7.65 9.80
N GLY A 41 15.80 -7.51 9.73
CA GLY A 41 14.97 -6.96 10.80
C GLY A 41 13.96 -5.89 10.37
N CYS A 42 14.05 -5.33 9.15
CA CYS A 42 13.02 -4.42 8.64
C CYS A 42 11.81 -5.21 8.14
N ILE A 43 10.70 -5.15 8.88
CA ILE A 43 9.39 -5.58 8.39
C ILE A 43 9.10 -4.80 7.10
N THR A 44 8.86 -5.50 6.00
CA THR A 44 8.54 -4.86 4.73
C THR A 44 7.25 -4.05 4.87
N GLU A 45 7.21 -2.85 4.25
CA GLU A 45 6.05 -1.94 4.33
C GLU A 45 4.73 -2.67 3.96
N GLN A 46 4.82 -3.63 3.04
CA GLN A 46 3.73 -4.52 2.63
C GLN A 46 3.20 -5.39 3.78
N VAL A 47 4.07 -6.05 4.55
CA VAL A 47 3.66 -6.91 5.67
C VAL A 47 2.97 -6.07 6.74
N GLY A 48 3.48 -4.87 7.02
CA GLY A 48 2.85 -3.92 7.95
C GLY A 48 1.42 -3.55 7.52
N VAL A 49 1.21 -3.24 6.24
CA VAL A 49 -0.13 -2.91 5.72
C VAL A 49 -1.08 -4.11 5.80
N VAL A 50 -0.62 -5.32 5.52
CA VAL A 50 -1.44 -6.54 5.65
C VAL A 50 -1.86 -6.77 7.10
N ILE A 51 -0.93 -6.63 8.06
CA ILE A 51 -1.23 -6.76 9.49
C ILE A 51 -2.31 -5.77 9.91
N ILE A 52 -2.16 -4.49 9.51
CA ILE A 52 -3.15 -3.45 9.79
C ILE A 52 -4.52 -3.85 9.22
N LEU A 53 -4.59 -4.28 7.96
CA LEU A 53 -5.87 -4.68 7.34
C LEU A 53 -6.50 -5.89 8.02
N SER A 54 -5.69 -6.84 8.50
CA SER A 54 -6.16 -7.96 9.31
C SER A 54 -6.73 -7.48 10.65
N PHE A 55 -6.09 -6.53 11.33
CA PHE A 55 -6.65 -5.92 12.54
C PHE A 55 -7.99 -5.25 12.27
N TYR A 56 -8.13 -4.51 11.15
CA TYR A 56 -9.41 -3.91 10.76
C TYR A 56 -10.50 -4.97 10.55
N PHE A 57 -10.15 -6.10 9.93
CA PHE A 57 -11.07 -7.21 9.72
C PHE A 57 -11.55 -7.82 11.05
N PHE A 58 -10.63 -8.24 11.92
CA PHE A 58 -11.01 -8.89 13.18
C PHE A 58 -11.72 -7.93 14.12
N TYR A 59 -11.24 -6.69 14.22
CA TYR A 59 -11.88 -5.68 15.06
C TYR A 59 -13.29 -5.32 14.55
N GLY A 60 -13.46 -5.14 13.24
CA GLY A 60 -14.79 -4.92 12.66
C GLY A 60 -15.72 -6.11 12.92
N LEU A 61 -15.22 -7.34 12.80
CA LEU A 61 -16.04 -8.54 12.97
C LEU A 61 -16.53 -8.68 14.41
N LEU A 62 -15.63 -8.54 15.39
CA LEU A 62 -15.98 -8.64 16.81
C LEU A 62 -16.97 -7.56 17.24
N ASN A 63 -16.79 -6.31 16.79
CA ASN A 63 -17.71 -5.23 17.13
C ASN A 63 -19.06 -5.35 16.42
N THR A 64 -19.08 -5.90 15.20
CA THR A 64 -20.34 -6.23 14.51
C THR A 64 -21.11 -7.26 15.31
N LEU A 65 -20.45 -8.36 15.72
CA LEU A 65 -21.06 -9.41 16.53
C LEU A 65 -21.56 -8.87 17.87
N SER A 66 -20.76 -8.04 18.54
CA SER A 66 -21.17 -7.39 19.80
C SER A 66 -22.40 -6.51 19.59
N SER A 67 -22.42 -5.68 18.55
CA SER A 67 -23.55 -4.77 18.29
C SER A 67 -24.83 -5.55 17.96
N LEU A 68 -24.73 -6.63 17.18
CA LEU A 68 -25.87 -7.50 16.87
C LEU A 68 -26.37 -8.24 18.11
N SER A 69 -25.45 -8.73 18.95
CA SER A 69 -25.81 -9.39 20.21
C SER A 69 -26.53 -8.44 21.16
N SER A 70 -26.05 -7.20 21.28
CA SER A 70 -26.72 -6.17 22.09
C SER A 70 -28.07 -5.77 21.49
N LEU A 71 -28.20 -5.74 20.16
CA LEU A 71 -29.48 -5.43 19.52
C LEU A 71 -30.53 -6.52 19.75
N ALA A 72 -30.11 -7.78 19.92
CA ALA A 72 -31.00 -8.90 20.21
C ALA A 72 -31.60 -8.86 21.62
N SER A 73 -30.96 -8.19 22.58
CA SER A 73 -31.56 -7.95 23.90
C SER A 73 -32.63 -6.86 23.85
N SER A 74 -33.82 -7.16 24.39
CA SER A 74 -35.06 -6.41 24.17
C SER A 74 -35.11 -5.02 24.83
N ASP A 75 -34.29 -4.78 25.86
CA ASP A 75 -34.54 -3.74 26.86
C ASP A 75 -33.99 -2.34 26.53
N TYR A 76 -33.42 -2.15 25.34
CA TYR A 76 -32.86 -0.87 24.95
C TYR A 76 -33.92 0.15 24.47
N ASN A 77 -33.69 1.42 24.83
CA ASN A 77 -34.42 2.55 24.30
C ASN A 77 -34.28 2.64 22.77
N LEU A 78 -35.27 3.24 22.08
CA LEU A 78 -35.25 3.40 20.63
C LEU A 78 -33.99 4.12 20.13
N ARG A 79 -33.50 5.10 20.90
CA ARG A 79 -32.26 5.83 20.63
C ARG A 79 -31.04 4.90 20.61
N ASP A 80 -30.88 4.07 21.63
CA ASP A 80 -29.73 3.16 21.75
C ASP A 80 -29.78 2.07 20.67
N LYS A 81 -30.99 1.59 20.33
CA LYS A 81 -31.20 0.67 19.19
C LYS A 81 -30.72 1.29 17.87
N ILE A 82 -31.04 2.56 17.61
CA ILE A 82 -30.57 3.25 16.40
C ILE A 82 -29.04 3.38 16.39
N ILE A 83 -28.43 3.75 17.52
CA ILE A 83 -26.96 3.86 17.63
C ILE A 83 -26.30 2.51 17.36
N LEU A 84 -26.84 1.42 17.92
CA LEU A 84 -26.34 0.05 17.71
C LEU A 84 -26.48 -0.44 16.26
N ILE A 85 -27.56 -0.06 15.56
CA ILE A 85 -27.73 -0.39 14.14
C ILE A 85 -26.70 0.36 13.29
N ILE A 86 -26.51 1.66 13.54
CA ILE A 86 -25.53 2.46 12.80
C ILE A 86 -24.11 1.95 13.07
N SER A 87 -23.78 1.62 14.34
CA SER A 87 -22.48 1.06 14.69
C SER A 87 -22.26 -0.28 13.98
N ALA A 88 -23.24 -1.17 13.96
CA ALA A 88 -23.16 -2.45 13.26
C ALA A 88 -22.86 -2.25 11.75
N VAL A 89 -23.56 -1.34 11.09
CA VAL A 89 -23.32 -1.04 9.66
C VAL A 89 -21.91 -0.50 9.43
N LEU A 90 -21.44 0.42 10.27
CA LEU A 90 -20.09 0.96 10.16
C LEU A 90 -19.03 -0.15 10.34
N TYR A 91 -19.20 -1.03 11.31
CA TYR A 91 -18.25 -2.13 11.54
C TYR A 91 -18.29 -3.20 10.43
N ILE A 92 -19.45 -3.44 9.79
CA ILE A 92 -19.53 -4.27 8.58
C ILE A 92 -18.73 -3.64 7.43
N VAL A 93 -18.82 -2.33 7.24
CA VAL A 93 -18.00 -1.63 6.23
C VAL A 93 -16.52 -1.76 6.57
N MET A 94 -16.15 -1.70 7.86
CA MET A 94 -14.77 -1.90 8.32
C MET A 94 -14.23 -3.29 7.96
N THR A 95 -15.03 -4.35 8.16
CA THR A 95 -14.63 -5.71 7.79
C THR A 95 -14.48 -5.85 6.28
N ALA A 96 -15.40 -5.29 5.51
CA ALA A 96 -15.34 -5.29 4.04
C ALA A 96 -14.08 -4.59 3.52
N ILE A 97 -13.66 -3.49 4.14
CA ILE A 97 -12.40 -2.79 3.81
C ILE A 97 -11.20 -3.68 4.11
N GLY A 98 -11.19 -4.37 5.26
CA GLY A 98 -10.11 -5.30 5.62
C GLY A 98 -9.96 -6.46 4.61
N VAL A 99 -11.07 -7.12 4.25
CA VAL A 99 -11.09 -8.19 3.24
C VAL A 99 -10.68 -7.67 1.86
N THR A 100 -11.27 -6.57 1.42
CA THR A 100 -10.97 -6.01 0.09
C THR A 100 -9.51 -5.55 0.01
N GLY A 101 -8.96 -4.97 1.08
CA GLY A 101 -7.58 -4.54 1.14
C GLY A 101 -6.59 -5.69 1.04
N THR A 102 -6.84 -6.78 1.78
CA THR A 102 -5.97 -7.97 1.72
C THR A 102 -6.01 -8.63 0.34
N ILE A 103 -7.20 -8.71 -0.29
CA ILE A 103 -7.34 -9.22 -1.67
C ILE A 103 -6.62 -8.30 -2.67
N ALA A 104 -6.72 -6.97 -2.52
CA ALA A 104 -6.08 -6.01 -3.41
C ALA A 104 -4.55 -6.16 -3.41
N ILE A 105 -3.96 -6.36 -2.23
CA ILE A 105 -2.52 -6.59 -2.06
C ILE A 105 -2.13 -7.94 -2.68
N ARG A 106 -2.89 -9.00 -2.41
CA ARG A 106 -2.60 -10.34 -2.96
C ARG A 106 -2.65 -10.39 -4.48
N LYS A 107 -3.56 -9.63 -5.10
CA LYS A 107 -3.69 -9.54 -6.57
C LYS A 107 -2.74 -8.52 -7.21
N GLY A 108 -1.98 -7.76 -6.43
CA GLY A 108 -1.12 -6.70 -6.96
C GLY A 108 -1.88 -5.59 -7.72
N ASN A 109 -3.19 -5.43 -7.47
CA ASN A 109 -4.00 -4.48 -8.24
C ASN A 109 -3.85 -3.05 -7.67
N ILE A 110 -2.96 -2.27 -8.29
CA ILE A 110 -2.60 -0.92 -7.88
C ILE A 110 -3.81 0.04 -7.92
N VAL A 111 -4.67 -0.09 -8.93
CA VAL A 111 -5.86 0.76 -9.09
C VAL A 111 -6.83 0.56 -7.93
N LEU A 112 -7.05 -0.71 -7.55
CA LEU A 112 -7.90 -1.07 -6.42
C LEU A 112 -7.34 -0.53 -5.10
N LEU A 113 -6.03 -0.66 -4.88
CA LEU A 113 -5.36 -0.17 -3.67
C LEU A 113 -5.48 1.36 -3.54
N ARG A 114 -5.38 2.11 -4.64
CA ARG A 114 -5.56 3.57 -4.64
C ARG A 114 -6.98 3.96 -4.24
N ARG A 115 -8.00 3.32 -4.84
CA ARG A 115 -9.42 3.56 -4.48
C ARG A 115 -9.67 3.22 -3.01
N LEU A 116 -9.13 2.11 -2.53
CA LEU A 116 -9.25 1.69 -1.14
C LEU A 116 -8.59 2.68 -0.18
N SER A 117 -7.44 3.25 -0.52
CA SER A 117 -6.79 4.26 0.33
C SER A 117 -7.62 5.53 0.50
N ILE A 118 -8.36 5.95 -0.54
CA ILE A 118 -9.26 7.09 -0.48
C ILE A 118 -10.49 6.74 0.36
N ALA A 119 -11.09 5.58 0.11
CA ALA A 119 -12.24 5.10 0.86
C ALA A 119 -11.94 4.97 2.36
N LEU A 120 -10.75 4.47 2.74
CA LEU A 120 -10.33 4.32 4.13
C LEU A 120 -10.14 5.68 4.82
N TRP A 121 -9.68 6.71 4.11
CA TRP A 121 -9.63 8.07 4.64
C TRP A 121 -11.03 8.65 4.90
N ILE A 122 -11.96 8.48 3.96
CA ILE A 122 -13.35 8.93 4.16
C ILE A 122 -13.98 8.20 5.33
N PHE A 123 -13.79 6.88 5.38
CA PHE A 123 -14.33 6.02 6.42
C PHE A 123 -13.80 6.36 7.82
N THR A 124 -12.50 6.61 7.95
CA THR A 124 -11.88 7.00 9.23
C THR A 124 -12.40 8.34 9.74
N VAL A 125 -12.58 9.33 8.87
CA VAL A 125 -13.21 10.61 9.23
C VAL A 125 -14.67 10.41 9.65
N THR A 126 -15.42 9.57 8.93
CA THR A 126 -16.82 9.27 9.27
C THR A 126 -16.95 8.57 10.63
N ILE A 127 -16.14 7.54 10.90
CA ILE A 127 -16.10 6.87 12.20
C ILE A 127 -15.72 7.84 13.31
N PHE A 128 -14.73 8.69 13.09
CA PHE A 128 -14.30 9.67 14.09
C PHE A 128 -15.44 10.61 14.49
N LYS A 129 -16.16 11.15 13.50
CA LYS A 129 -17.34 12.01 13.76
C LYS A 129 -18.45 11.26 14.48
N PHE A 130 -18.72 10.03 14.09
CA PHE A 130 -19.73 9.19 14.73
C PHE A 130 -19.39 8.92 16.21
N ASN A 131 -18.15 8.52 16.50
CA ASN A 131 -17.69 8.26 17.87
C ASN A 131 -17.75 9.52 18.74
N ILE A 132 -17.41 10.69 18.20
CA ILE A 132 -17.57 11.96 18.92
C ILE A 132 -19.04 12.24 19.20
N ALA A 133 -19.93 12.03 18.23
CA ALA A 133 -21.35 12.26 18.43
C ALA A 133 -21.92 11.34 19.53
N VAL A 134 -21.57 10.05 19.52
CA VAL A 134 -21.96 9.09 20.57
C VAL A 134 -21.41 9.54 21.92
N TYR A 135 -20.13 9.89 22.00
CA TYR A 135 -19.51 10.37 23.24
C TYR A 135 -20.19 11.62 23.81
N ILE A 136 -20.48 12.61 22.97
CA ILE A 136 -21.21 13.82 23.39
C ILE A 136 -22.55 13.43 23.99
N THR A 137 -23.26 12.50 23.37
CA THR A 137 -24.55 12.07 23.91
C THR A 137 -24.41 11.32 25.24
N GLU A 138 -23.39 10.49 25.42
CA GLU A 138 -23.11 9.85 26.71
C GLU A 138 -22.81 10.87 27.82
N VAL A 139 -22.09 11.95 27.49
CA VAL A 139 -21.81 13.05 28.42
C VAL A 139 -23.08 13.84 28.74
N VAL A 140 -23.92 14.16 27.75
CA VAL A 140 -25.17 14.92 27.95
C VAL A 140 -26.15 14.14 28.83
N PHE A 141 -26.26 12.82 28.64
CA PHE A 141 -27.16 11.96 29.41
C PHE A 141 -26.50 11.32 30.64
N LYS A 142 -25.35 11.83 31.09
CA LYS A 142 -24.61 11.33 32.25
C LYS A 142 -25.51 11.13 33.47
N ASP A 143 -26.39 12.09 33.76
CA ASP A 143 -27.23 12.06 34.95
C ASP A 143 -28.27 10.93 34.90
N GLU A 144 -28.78 10.58 33.71
CA GLU A 144 -29.67 9.43 33.53
C GLU A 144 -28.95 8.11 33.81
N TYR A 145 -27.69 7.98 33.37
CA TYR A 145 -26.87 6.80 33.67
C TYR A 145 -26.53 6.70 35.17
N VAL A 146 -26.28 7.83 35.84
CA VAL A 146 -26.09 7.84 37.30
C VAL A 146 -27.38 7.42 38.01
N GLN A 147 -28.55 7.89 37.58
CA GLN A 147 -29.83 7.48 38.15
C GLN A 147 -30.11 5.98 37.93
N ALA A 148 -29.82 5.45 36.75
CA ALA A 148 -29.96 4.03 36.45
C ALA A 148 -29.01 3.15 37.30
N CYS A 149 -27.79 3.64 37.57
CA CYS A 149 -26.86 2.99 38.48
C CYS A 149 -27.40 2.97 39.91
N LEU A 150 -27.93 4.10 40.39
CA LEU A 150 -28.52 4.21 41.74
C LEU A 150 -29.74 3.31 41.91
N SER A 151 -30.58 3.14 40.87
CA SER A 151 -31.71 2.19 40.94
C SER A 151 -31.22 0.74 41.01
N ALA A 152 -30.21 0.38 40.21
CA ALA A 152 -29.63 -0.97 40.24
C ALA A 152 -28.95 -1.27 41.58
N GLN A 153 -28.33 -0.26 42.20
CA GLN A 153 -27.75 -0.36 43.54
C GLN A 153 -28.83 -0.66 44.59
N LYS A 154 -29.94 0.10 44.58
CA LYS A 154 -31.07 -0.13 45.49
C LYS A 154 -31.69 -1.52 45.32
N ASP A 155 -31.84 -2.00 44.08
CA ASP A 155 -32.36 -3.34 43.82
C ASP A 155 -31.41 -4.42 44.35
N THR A 156 -30.10 -4.18 44.30
CA THR A 156 -29.07 -5.08 44.83
C THR A 156 -29.07 -5.10 46.36
N GLU A 157 -29.21 -3.93 47.00
CA GLU A 157 -29.36 -3.82 48.47
C GLU A 157 -30.64 -4.52 48.96
N ASN A 158 -31.74 -4.38 48.23
CA ASN A 158 -33.00 -5.08 48.54
C ASN A 158 -32.88 -6.61 48.45
N GLN A 159 -31.90 -7.12 47.69
CA GLN A 159 -31.58 -8.55 47.63
C GLN A 159 -30.65 -9.03 48.75
N GLY A 160 -30.28 -8.14 49.69
CA GLY A 160 -29.47 -8.47 50.86
C GLY A 160 -27.95 -8.41 50.63
N PHE A 161 -27.52 -7.83 49.50
CA PHE A 161 -26.10 -7.57 49.24
C PHE A 161 -25.71 -6.16 49.67
N ASP A 162 -24.59 -6.03 50.38
CA ASP A 162 -24.06 -4.72 50.77
C ASP A 162 -23.45 -4.01 49.55
N ALA A 163 -24.23 -3.12 48.93
CA ALA A 163 -23.80 -2.26 47.85
C ALA A 163 -23.60 -0.80 48.30
N SER A 164 -23.63 -0.53 49.61
CA SER A 164 -23.60 0.83 50.18
C SER A 164 -22.33 1.62 49.85
N ASN A 165 -21.26 0.92 49.44
CA ASN A 165 -19.95 1.50 49.14
C ASN A 165 -19.74 1.82 47.65
N TRP A 166 -20.76 1.66 46.79
CA TRP A 166 -20.64 1.99 45.37
C TRP A 166 -20.95 3.46 45.11
N ASP A 167 -19.90 4.26 44.89
CA ASP A 167 -20.09 5.62 44.39
C ASP A 167 -20.37 5.59 42.87
N CYS A 168 -21.67 5.47 42.53
CA CYS A 168 -22.14 5.46 41.15
C CYS A 168 -21.68 6.68 40.33
N LYS A 169 -21.50 7.84 40.97
CA LYS A 169 -21.10 9.06 40.28
C LYS A 169 -19.65 8.98 39.82
N ASP A 170 -18.77 8.50 40.69
CA ASP A 170 -17.36 8.29 40.38
C ASP A 170 -17.17 7.16 39.37
N PHE A 171 -17.94 6.09 39.49
CA PHE A 171 -17.92 4.97 38.55
C PHE A 171 -18.29 5.39 37.11
N ILE A 172 -19.42 6.09 36.93
CA ILE A 172 -19.85 6.58 35.61
C ILE A 172 -18.86 7.61 35.06
N THR A 173 -18.33 8.48 35.92
CA THR A 173 -17.31 9.46 35.50
C THR A 173 -16.02 8.77 35.05
N ALA A 174 -15.57 7.71 35.74
CA ALA A 174 -14.41 6.92 35.34
C ALA A 174 -14.62 6.21 34.00
N ILE A 175 -15.83 5.69 33.74
CA ILE A 175 -16.19 5.11 32.43
C ILE A 175 -16.09 6.16 31.33
N LEU A 176 -16.70 7.33 31.51
CA LEU A 176 -16.66 8.42 30.52
C LEU A 176 -15.22 8.88 30.23
N VAL A 177 -14.37 8.98 31.25
CA VAL A 177 -12.95 9.32 31.07
C VAL A 177 -12.21 8.22 30.32
N ARG A 178 -12.45 6.95 30.67
CA ARG A 178 -11.86 5.79 29.97
C ARG A 178 -12.27 5.76 28.51
N ASP A 179 -13.53 6.03 28.20
CA ASP A 179 -14.03 5.99 26.83
C ASP A 179 -13.54 7.18 26.00
N ALA A 180 -13.42 8.36 26.61
CA ALA A 180 -12.74 9.51 25.98
C ALA A 180 -11.29 9.16 25.59
N LEU A 181 -10.55 8.52 26.50
CA LEU A 181 -9.17 8.10 26.26
C LEU A 181 -9.08 7.05 25.14
N LYS A 182 -9.98 6.06 25.13
CA LYS A 182 -10.06 5.07 24.05
C LYS A 182 -10.31 5.76 22.71
N ILE A 183 -11.29 6.65 22.62
CA ILE A 183 -11.60 7.37 21.37
C ILE A 183 -10.36 8.13 20.89
N ALA A 184 -9.65 8.84 21.77
CA ALA A 184 -8.45 9.57 21.40
C ALA A 184 -7.34 8.65 20.84
N ILE A 185 -7.05 7.54 21.53
CA ILE A 185 -6.00 6.59 21.12
C ILE A 185 -6.38 5.90 19.81
N PHE A 186 -7.57 5.32 19.70
CA PHE A 186 -8.01 4.59 18.51
C PHE A 186 -8.16 5.51 17.30
N SER A 187 -8.61 6.75 17.49
CA SER A 187 -8.72 7.71 16.40
C SER A 187 -7.34 8.11 15.89
N THR A 188 -6.39 8.40 16.79
CA THR A 188 -5.01 8.75 16.42
C THR A 188 -4.34 7.60 15.67
N LEU A 189 -4.49 6.36 16.15
CA LEU A 189 -4.00 5.17 15.47
C LEU A 189 -4.64 4.98 14.09
N SER A 190 -5.95 5.19 13.99
CA SER A 190 -6.68 5.07 12.72
C SER A 190 -6.22 6.10 11.69
N PHE A 191 -5.98 7.35 12.08
CA PHE A 191 -5.41 8.38 11.20
C PHE A 191 -3.98 8.02 10.77
N TYR A 192 -3.17 7.52 11.71
CA TYR A 192 -1.82 7.05 11.41
C TYR A 192 -1.84 5.90 10.38
N PHE A 193 -2.70 4.90 10.58
CA PHE A 193 -2.84 3.78 9.64
C PHE A 193 -3.36 4.23 8.27
N ALA A 194 -4.34 5.14 8.22
CA ALA A 194 -4.81 5.72 6.98
C ALA A 194 -3.71 6.47 6.23
N HIS A 195 -2.85 7.17 6.97
CA HIS A 195 -1.69 7.85 6.41
C HIS A 195 -0.66 6.84 5.86
N VAL A 196 -0.33 5.78 6.60
CA VAL A 196 0.60 4.71 6.16
C VAL A 196 0.09 4.04 4.88
N ILE A 197 -1.18 3.64 4.83
CA ILE A 197 -1.76 2.98 3.64
C ILE A 197 -1.76 3.92 2.42
N LYS A 198 -2.06 5.20 2.62
CA LYS A 198 -2.00 6.22 1.55
C LYS A 198 -0.57 6.45 1.05
N ARG A 199 0.42 6.43 1.94
CA ARG A 199 1.84 6.53 1.58
C ARG A 199 2.28 5.30 0.78
N TYR A 200 1.92 4.11 1.24
CA TYR A 200 2.20 2.85 0.56
C TYR A 200 1.57 2.81 -0.84
N SER A 201 0.29 3.17 -0.98
CA SER A 201 -0.41 3.16 -2.27
C SER A 201 0.17 4.15 -3.30
N ARG A 202 0.84 5.20 -2.85
CA ARG A 202 1.59 6.12 -3.72
C ARG A 202 2.94 5.54 -4.14
N ARG A 203 3.68 4.93 -3.19
CA ARG A 203 5.03 4.38 -3.41
C ARG A 203 5.08 3.14 -4.29
N ILE A 204 4.02 2.35 -4.33
CA ILE A 204 3.98 1.18 -5.22
C ILE A 204 4.03 1.55 -6.72
N ASN A 205 3.81 2.83 -7.08
CA ASN A 205 3.99 3.34 -8.44
C ASN A 205 5.42 3.83 -8.74
N THR A 206 6.26 3.95 -7.72
CA THR A 206 7.69 4.20 -7.89
C THR A 206 8.42 2.86 -7.91
N GLU A 207 8.02 1.96 -8.80
CA GLU A 207 9.00 1.07 -9.38
C GLU A 207 10.08 1.95 -10.02
N PRO A 208 11.37 1.55 -9.96
CA PRO A 208 12.40 2.28 -10.65
C PRO A 208 11.98 2.32 -12.11
N LYS A 209 11.61 3.51 -12.62
CA LYS A 209 11.83 3.78 -14.03
C LYS A 209 13.28 3.41 -14.22
N TYR A 210 13.56 2.30 -14.91
CA TYR A 210 14.92 1.96 -15.31
C TYR A 210 15.46 3.25 -15.90
N LYS A 211 16.33 3.92 -15.15
CA LYS A 211 17.10 5.01 -15.72
C LYS A 211 17.94 4.26 -16.72
N TYR A 212 17.59 4.37 -18.00
CA TYR A 212 18.51 4.10 -19.07
C TYR A 212 19.78 4.86 -18.70
N TYR A 213 20.77 4.13 -18.18
CA TYR A 213 22.13 4.63 -18.14
C TYR A 213 22.55 4.61 -19.61
N ASN A 214 22.17 5.65 -20.35
CA ASN A 214 22.97 6.03 -21.49
C ASN A 214 24.33 6.38 -20.89
N ASN A 215 25.26 5.44 -20.93
CA ASN A 215 26.65 5.83 -20.94
C ASN A 215 26.78 6.74 -22.17
N ASP A 216 27.09 8.01 -21.95
CA ASP A 216 27.25 9.01 -23.03
C ASP A 216 28.34 8.62 -24.06
N ASN A 217 29.06 7.52 -23.81
CA ASN A 217 30.06 6.92 -24.68
C ASN A 217 29.57 5.70 -25.49
N GLN A 218 28.32 5.25 -25.33
CA GLN A 218 27.78 4.12 -26.09
C GLN A 218 27.21 4.61 -27.43
N ARG A 219 28.05 4.57 -28.48
CA ARG A 219 27.68 4.97 -29.87
C ARG A 219 26.71 4.02 -30.56
N THR A 220 26.42 2.86 -29.98
CA THR A 220 25.54 1.85 -30.58
C THR A 220 24.20 1.79 -29.84
N PRO A 221 23.07 1.87 -30.56
CA PRO A 221 21.76 1.68 -29.93
C PRO A 221 21.65 0.26 -29.36
N THR A 222 21.51 0.16 -28.05
CA THR A 222 21.24 -1.11 -27.34
C THR A 222 19.74 -1.39 -27.42
N TYR A 223 19.36 -2.45 -28.11
CA TYR A 223 17.97 -2.91 -28.16
C TYR A 223 17.80 -4.05 -27.13
N MET A 224 16.76 -3.96 -26.30
CA MET A 224 16.39 -5.06 -25.43
C MET A 224 15.55 -6.06 -26.24
N VAL A 225 16.07 -7.27 -26.44
CA VAL A 225 15.28 -8.38 -26.96
C VAL A 225 14.59 -9.02 -25.77
N TYR A 226 13.27 -8.86 -25.68
CA TYR A 226 12.48 -9.56 -24.68
C TYR A 226 12.39 -11.02 -25.11
N GLU A 227 12.95 -11.97 -24.36
CA GLU A 227 12.49 -13.34 -24.58
C GLU A 227 12.69 -14.29 -23.39
N THR A 228 11.57 -14.85 -22.95
CA THR A 228 11.49 -16.03 -22.08
C THR A 228 11.55 -17.33 -22.89
N ARG A 229 11.91 -17.29 -24.19
CA ARG A 229 12.02 -18.43 -25.11
C ARG A 229 13.12 -18.13 -26.15
N PRO A 230 13.88 -19.11 -26.65
CA PRO A 230 14.87 -18.85 -27.70
C PRO A 230 14.17 -18.36 -28.97
N PRO A 231 14.69 -17.31 -29.65
CA PRO A 231 14.03 -16.74 -30.83
C PRO A 231 13.96 -17.79 -31.93
N THR A 232 12.76 -18.03 -32.46
CA THR A 232 12.60 -18.78 -33.70
C THR A 232 12.74 -17.85 -34.91
N ALA A 233 13.06 -18.39 -36.08
CA ALA A 233 13.28 -17.60 -37.31
C ALA A 233 12.10 -16.68 -37.71
N HIS A 234 10.92 -16.87 -37.12
CA HIS A 234 9.73 -16.05 -37.33
C HIS A 234 9.61 -14.85 -36.39
N ASP A 235 10.36 -14.82 -35.27
CA ASP A 235 10.34 -13.73 -34.28
C ASP A 235 11.42 -12.66 -34.58
N TRP A 236 12.24 -12.90 -35.60
CA TRP A 236 13.28 -11.98 -36.03
C TRP A 236 12.66 -10.76 -36.74
N ILE A 237 12.43 -9.68 -35.99
CA ILE A 237 12.16 -8.38 -36.57
C ILE A 237 13.51 -7.82 -37.08
N PRO A 238 13.71 -7.64 -38.39
CA PRO A 238 14.94 -7.07 -38.88
C PRO A 238 15.11 -5.65 -38.31
N PRO A 239 16.31 -5.27 -37.85
CA PRO A 239 16.55 -3.93 -37.35
C PRO A 239 16.19 -2.90 -38.45
N PRO A 240 15.65 -1.72 -38.09
CA PRO A 240 15.40 -0.68 -39.07
C PRO A 240 16.70 -0.34 -39.79
N THR A 241 16.69 -0.45 -41.11
CA THR A 241 17.82 -0.07 -41.96
C THR A 241 17.96 1.45 -41.91
N TYR A 242 18.87 1.96 -41.09
CA TYR A 242 19.31 3.33 -41.20
C TYR A 242 20.32 3.42 -42.34
N THR A 243 19.97 4.19 -43.36
CA THR A 243 20.96 4.67 -44.34
C THR A 243 21.81 5.71 -43.64
N VAL A 244 23.07 5.37 -43.35
CA VAL A 244 24.06 6.35 -42.91
C VAL A 244 24.25 7.32 -44.08
N LYS A 245 23.76 8.56 -43.95
CA LYS A 245 24.16 9.64 -44.85
C LYS A 245 25.65 9.88 -44.63
N THR A 246 26.47 9.37 -45.53
CA THR A 246 27.86 9.77 -45.63
C THR A 246 27.88 11.22 -46.10
N SER A 247 28.27 12.14 -45.24
CA SER A 247 28.67 13.48 -45.71
C SER A 247 29.83 13.31 -46.69
N PRO A 248 29.83 14.00 -47.84
CA PRO A 248 30.96 13.95 -48.75
C PRO A 248 32.20 14.48 -48.04
N VAL A 249 33.23 13.64 -48.00
CA VAL A 249 34.59 14.02 -47.63
C VAL A 249 35.00 15.11 -48.63
N GLN A 250 35.30 16.31 -48.14
CA GLN A 250 35.95 17.34 -48.96
C GLN A 250 37.35 16.82 -49.30
N ASP A 251 37.53 16.38 -50.55
CA ASP A 251 38.83 16.15 -51.14
C ASP A 251 39.57 17.50 -51.20
N SER A 252 40.46 17.73 -50.23
CA SER A 252 41.46 18.78 -50.34
C SER A 252 42.47 18.36 -51.41
N ALA A 253 42.18 18.75 -52.65
CA ALA A 253 43.14 18.71 -53.75
C ALA A 253 44.34 19.61 -53.38
N GLN A 254 45.45 18.96 -53.04
CA GLN A 254 46.75 19.58 -52.89
C GLN A 254 47.30 19.79 -54.30
N GLU A 255 46.98 20.95 -54.89
CA GLU A 255 47.44 21.36 -56.21
C GLU A 255 48.95 21.58 -56.18
N SER A 256 49.64 20.82 -57.03
CA SER A 256 51.07 20.78 -57.25
C SER A 256 51.58 22.10 -57.85
N ASN A 257 52.57 22.72 -57.19
CA ASN A 257 53.42 23.72 -57.81
C ASN A 257 54.33 23.05 -58.86
N GLU A 258 54.07 23.28 -60.14
CA GLU A 258 55.06 23.08 -61.21
C GLU A 258 55.05 24.26 -62.21
N LYS A 259 56.15 25.03 -62.15
CA LYS A 259 56.77 25.93 -63.17
C LYS A 259 56.05 27.21 -63.63
N ALA A 260 56.63 28.36 -63.26
CA ALA A 260 57.45 29.21 -64.14
C ALA A 260 58.25 30.23 -63.30
#